data_AF-A0AAU2YD61-F1
#
_entry.id   AF-A0AAU2YD61-F1
#
_cell.length_a   1.000
_cell.length_b   1.000
_cell.length_c   1.000
_cell.angle_alpha   90.00
_cell.angle_beta   90.00
_cell.angle_gamma   90.00
#
_symmetry.space_group_name_H-M   'P 1'
#
loop_
_entity.id
_entity.type
_entity.pdbx_description
1 polymer ?
#
loop_
_entity_poly.entity_id
_entity_poly.type
_entity_poly.pdbx_seq_one_letter_code
_entity_poly.pdbx_strand_id
1 'polypeptide(L)'
;MPGKPTDAAHADALEPSPNLVLVVGMSGSGKTTVGRLLAQQLGWSYRDADDFHSATARAAMAAGQALTDTDREPWLDAIAAWLDHASATDLRAVVTCSALKRAYRDRLLRGRPGMRLVYLHGTPELIASRLAGRQDHFFPVGLLDSQIADFEEPEPDERPLVAEIDQPPETIAAALASLLRPSTVRGGPTGGRPEDPAPSEVVPASPTGEQWTLTWQGQRAVVVQLGAALRHYEVDGRPVLDGFASGAPITAGRGQILVPWPNRIGDGRYTFDGAGLQLPLTEPEKGNAIHGLLRWVPWRLQARSEEALRLAGVIRPQPGYPFLLDVTAEYRLGPAGLDVSVRATNVGDGPAPYGVGQHPYLTLGADTVDTALLTVPARQRFLTDDRGLPAGQEPVEGTDFDFRTARPIGSRQLDTAFALDRGDDDVAVVRLAHPSGTRGVDVRLGEGTRYVQIYTGDTLPETERRRGVAVEPMSCPPDSFRSGLGVQVLEKGDTHVLRWGLTVWRTT
;
A
#
# COMPACT_ATOMS: atom_id res chain seq x y z
N MET A 1 24.29 -58.44 2.96
CA MET A 1 24.42 -58.13 4.41
C MET A 1 25.43 -57.00 4.56
N PRO A 2 25.14 -55.86 5.21
CA PRO A 2 23.86 -55.26 5.59
C PRO A 2 23.60 -53.93 4.84
N GLY A 3 22.35 -53.67 4.46
CA GLY A 3 21.87 -52.35 4.04
C GLY A 3 21.28 -51.62 5.24
N LYS A 4 21.70 -50.37 5.45
CA LYS A 4 21.19 -49.46 6.48
C LYS A 4 19.68 -49.22 6.34
N PRO A 5 18.95 -49.03 7.45
CA PRO A 5 17.56 -48.60 7.42
C PRO A 5 17.47 -47.16 6.91
N THR A 6 16.52 -46.93 6.01
CA THR A 6 16.07 -45.62 5.53
C THR A 6 15.41 -44.85 6.67
N ASP A 7 15.90 -43.63 6.92
CA ASP A 7 15.25 -42.67 7.81
C ASP A 7 13.81 -42.42 7.35
N ALA A 8 12.91 -42.48 8.34
CA ALA A 8 11.50 -42.19 8.18
C ALA A 8 11.32 -40.72 7.78
N ALA A 9 10.58 -40.50 6.70
CA ALA A 9 9.99 -39.21 6.39
C ALA A 9 9.13 -38.78 7.59
N HIS A 10 9.48 -37.66 8.21
CA HIS A 10 8.55 -36.90 9.04
C HIS A 10 7.40 -36.46 8.14
N ALA A 11 6.27 -37.15 8.23
CA ALA A 11 5.02 -36.71 7.65
C ALA A 11 4.63 -35.39 8.31
N ASP A 12 4.58 -34.31 7.53
CA ASP A 12 3.88 -33.08 7.88
C ASP A 12 2.42 -33.45 8.17
N ALA A 13 2.09 -33.59 9.45
CA ALA A 13 0.71 -33.61 9.89
C ALA A 13 0.12 -32.23 9.54
N LEU A 14 -0.77 -32.18 8.55
CA LEU A 14 -1.58 -31.01 8.23
C LEU A 14 -2.20 -30.48 9.53
N GLU A 15 -1.75 -29.30 9.97
CA GLU A 15 -2.30 -28.59 11.12
C GLU A 15 -3.83 -28.48 10.94
N PRO A 16 -4.64 -28.85 11.94
CA PRO A 16 -6.08 -28.83 11.83
C PRO A 16 -6.57 -27.41 11.52
N SER A 17 -7.54 -27.29 10.61
CA SER A 17 -8.14 -25.99 10.31
C SER A 17 -8.70 -25.36 11.59
N PRO A 18 -8.46 -24.06 11.83
CA PRO A 18 -8.88 -23.46 13.08
C PRO A 18 -10.40 -23.50 13.18
N ASN A 19 -10.91 -23.96 14.33
CA ASN A 19 -12.34 -23.93 14.66
C ASN A 19 -12.62 -22.96 15.82
N LEU A 20 -11.60 -22.54 16.58
CA LEU A 20 -11.73 -21.54 17.63
C LEU A 20 -10.73 -20.41 17.43
N VAL A 21 -11.16 -19.18 17.70
CA VAL A 21 -10.32 -17.98 17.61
C VAL A 21 -10.38 -17.23 18.92
N LEU A 22 -9.21 -16.93 19.50
CA LEU A 22 -9.06 -16.07 20.68
C LEU A 22 -8.52 -14.71 20.25
N VAL A 23 -9.34 -13.67 20.36
CA VAL A 23 -8.96 -12.28 20.07
C VAL A 23 -8.53 -11.60 21.37
N VAL A 24 -7.26 -11.22 21.43
CA VAL A 24 -6.62 -10.58 22.59
C VAL A 24 -6.20 -9.15 22.33
N GLY A 25 -6.00 -8.39 23.41
CA GLY A 25 -5.54 -7.00 23.38
C GLY A 25 -6.04 -6.23 24.61
N MET A 26 -5.44 -5.06 24.86
CA MET A 26 -5.84 -4.19 25.98
C MET A 26 -7.27 -3.64 25.83
N SER A 27 -7.87 -3.16 26.92
CA SER A 27 -9.13 -2.41 26.84
C SER A 27 -8.96 -1.20 25.90
N GLY A 28 -9.97 -0.87 25.12
CA GLY A 28 -9.87 0.20 24.11
C GLY A 28 -9.30 -0.24 22.76
N SER A 29 -8.70 -1.43 22.64
CA SER A 29 -8.15 -1.91 21.35
C SER A 29 -9.20 -2.30 20.30
N GLY A 30 -10.48 -2.39 20.69
CA GLY A 30 -11.58 -2.72 19.78
C GLY A 30 -11.94 -4.20 19.71
N LYS A 31 -11.43 -5.04 20.64
CA LYS A 31 -11.72 -6.49 20.73
C LYS A 31 -13.18 -6.86 20.45
N THR A 32 -14.13 -6.31 21.21
CA THR A 32 -15.55 -6.63 21.07
C THR A 32 -16.08 -6.29 19.67
N THR A 33 -15.69 -5.15 19.11
CA THR A 33 -16.10 -4.72 17.76
C THR A 33 -15.52 -5.64 16.68
N VAL A 34 -14.20 -5.84 16.69
CA VAL A 34 -13.49 -6.68 15.71
C VAL A 34 -13.95 -8.14 15.84
N GLY A 35 -14.08 -8.66 17.07
CA GLY A 35 -14.51 -10.03 17.33
C GLY A 35 -15.91 -10.33 16.82
N ARG A 36 -16.86 -9.39 16.99
CA ARG A 36 -18.23 -9.53 16.43
C ARG A 36 -18.24 -9.49 14.91
N LEU A 37 -17.53 -8.53 14.31
CA LEU A 37 -17.41 -8.42 12.86
C LEU A 37 -16.75 -9.66 12.26
N LEU A 38 -15.69 -10.15 12.90
CA LEU A 38 -14.99 -11.36 12.48
C LEU A 38 -15.89 -12.60 12.55
N ALA A 39 -16.59 -12.80 13.66
CA ALA A 39 -17.54 -13.89 13.82
C ALA A 39 -18.63 -13.84 12.74
N GLN A 40 -19.19 -12.65 12.49
CA GLN A 40 -20.19 -12.43 11.44
C GLN A 40 -19.66 -12.81 10.05
N GLN A 41 -18.45 -12.38 9.70
CA GLN A 41 -17.84 -12.65 8.39
C GLN A 41 -17.45 -14.11 8.20
N LEU A 42 -17.12 -14.82 9.28
CA LEU A 42 -16.83 -16.26 9.26
C LEU A 42 -18.09 -17.12 9.35
N GLY A 43 -19.22 -16.56 9.77
CA GLY A 43 -20.43 -17.31 10.12
C GLY A 43 -20.26 -18.15 11.38
N TRP A 44 -19.44 -17.68 12.32
CA TRP A 44 -19.12 -18.38 13.58
C TRP A 44 -19.87 -17.75 14.77
N SER A 45 -19.93 -18.46 15.89
CA SER A 45 -20.49 -17.91 17.14
C SER A 45 -19.54 -16.88 17.75
N TYR A 46 -20.10 -15.88 18.43
CA TYR A 46 -19.30 -14.89 19.19
C TYR A 46 -19.56 -15.05 20.69
N ARG A 47 -18.50 -14.94 21.50
CA ARG A 47 -18.58 -14.91 22.97
C ARG A 47 -17.62 -13.86 23.54
N ASP A 48 -18.07 -13.08 24.52
CA ASP A 48 -17.19 -12.19 25.26
C ASP A 48 -16.71 -12.87 26.56
N ALA A 49 -15.41 -12.84 26.84
CA ALA A 49 -14.84 -13.46 28.03
C ALA A 49 -15.35 -12.76 29.32
N ASP A 50 -15.78 -11.51 29.22
CA ASP A 50 -16.29 -10.75 30.37
C ASP A 50 -17.57 -11.39 30.96
N ASP A 51 -18.31 -12.16 30.16
CA ASP A 51 -19.51 -12.90 30.59
C ASP A 51 -19.19 -14.02 31.60
N PHE A 52 -17.93 -14.47 31.66
CA PHE A 52 -17.49 -15.54 32.56
C PHE A 52 -17.08 -15.04 33.95
N HIS A 53 -16.99 -13.72 34.16
CA HIS A 53 -16.66 -13.20 35.49
C HIS A 53 -17.74 -13.55 36.53
N SER A 54 -17.33 -13.68 37.79
CA SER A 54 -18.26 -13.73 38.91
C SER A 54 -18.91 -12.36 39.13
N ALA A 55 -20.05 -12.33 39.84
CA ALA A 55 -20.67 -11.06 40.22
C ALA A 55 -19.72 -10.19 41.06
N THR A 56 -18.93 -10.81 41.94
CA THR A 56 -17.91 -10.14 42.76
C THR A 56 -16.80 -9.50 41.92
N ALA A 57 -16.27 -10.23 40.93
CA ALA A 57 -15.21 -9.71 40.05
C ALA A 57 -15.72 -8.55 39.18
N ARG A 58 -16.95 -8.65 38.66
CA ARG A 58 -17.59 -7.53 37.94
C ARG A 58 -17.78 -6.30 38.83
N ALA A 59 -18.21 -6.48 40.08
CA ALA A 59 -18.37 -5.39 41.03
C ALA A 59 -17.03 -4.70 41.36
N ALA A 60 -15.96 -5.47 41.55
CA ALA A 60 -14.61 -4.93 41.80
C ALA A 60 -14.12 -4.09 40.60
N MET A 61 -14.24 -4.61 39.38
CA MET A 61 -13.84 -3.88 38.17
C MET A 61 -14.71 -2.63 37.93
N ALA A 62 -16.02 -2.71 38.19
CA ALA A 62 -16.92 -1.56 38.11
C ALA A 62 -16.58 -0.46 39.13
N ALA A 63 -15.99 -0.85 40.28
CA ALA A 63 -15.46 0.07 41.27
C ALA A 63 -14.03 0.59 40.95
N GLY A 64 -13.48 0.24 39.78
CA GLY A 64 -12.13 0.63 39.36
C GLY A 64 -10.99 -0.13 40.04
N GLN A 65 -11.30 -1.24 40.72
CA GLN A 65 -10.30 -2.10 41.36
C GLN A 65 -9.79 -3.13 40.35
N ALA A 66 -8.49 -3.11 40.08
CA ALA A 66 -7.85 -4.12 39.24
C ALA A 66 -7.92 -5.49 39.92
N LEU A 67 -8.29 -6.51 39.18
CA LEU A 67 -8.23 -7.90 39.65
C LEU A 67 -6.77 -8.33 39.83
N THR A 68 -6.49 -9.19 40.80
CA THR A 68 -5.18 -9.86 40.94
C THR A 68 -5.11 -11.11 40.06
N ASP A 69 -3.94 -11.71 39.95
CA ASP A 69 -3.78 -12.98 39.22
C ASP A 69 -4.64 -14.09 39.87
N THR A 70 -4.70 -14.14 41.21
CA THR A 70 -5.56 -15.07 41.97
C THR A 70 -7.05 -14.84 41.70
N ASP A 71 -7.50 -13.58 41.57
CA ASP A 71 -8.89 -13.26 41.23
C ASP A 71 -9.27 -13.70 39.81
N ARG A 72 -8.28 -13.78 38.90
CA ARG A 72 -8.46 -14.18 37.51
C ARG A 72 -8.44 -15.68 37.30
N GLU A 73 -7.90 -16.47 38.23
CA GLU A 73 -7.81 -17.93 38.08
C GLU A 73 -9.17 -18.61 37.81
N PRO A 74 -10.24 -18.38 38.60
CA PRO A 74 -11.53 -19.02 38.37
C PRO A 74 -12.18 -18.59 37.05
N TRP A 75 -11.92 -17.35 36.63
CA TRP A 75 -12.40 -16.80 35.37
C TRP A 75 -11.73 -17.46 34.17
N LEU A 76 -10.39 -17.61 34.20
CA LEU A 76 -9.64 -18.32 33.17
C LEU A 76 -10.03 -19.79 33.09
N ASP A 77 -10.29 -20.44 34.23
CA ASP A 77 -10.80 -21.82 34.26
C ASP A 77 -12.17 -21.97 33.63
N ALA A 78 -13.08 -21.02 33.89
CA ALA A 78 -14.41 -21.04 33.28
C ALA A 78 -14.33 -20.89 31.75
N ILE A 79 -13.44 -20.03 31.24
CA ILE A 79 -13.21 -19.87 29.80
C ILE A 79 -12.57 -21.14 29.22
N ALA A 80 -11.53 -21.69 29.88
CA ALA A 80 -10.87 -22.91 29.43
C ALA A 80 -11.85 -24.09 29.35
N ALA A 81 -12.68 -24.29 30.37
CA ALA A 81 -13.71 -25.34 30.38
C ALA A 81 -14.74 -25.16 29.26
N TRP A 82 -15.11 -23.91 28.94
CA TRP A 82 -15.99 -23.61 27.82
C TRP A 82 -15.33 -23.85 26.46
N LEU A 83 -14.05 -23.48 26.29
CA LEU A 83 -13.27 -23.76 25.09
C LEU A 83 -13.10 -25.27 24.86
N ASP A 84 -12.92 -26.04 25.93
CA ASP A 84 -12.86 -27.51 25.86
C ASP A 84 -14.20 -28.10 25.43
N HIS A 85 -15.31 -27.60 25.96
CA HIS A 85 -16.65 -28.00 25.53
C HIS A 85 -16.92 -27.63 24.07
N ALA A 86 -16.54 -26.41 23.65
CA ALA A 86 -16.69 -25.94 22.28
C ALA A 86 -15.86 -26.79 21.30
N SER A 87 -14.63 -27.14 21.66
CA SER A 87 -13.77 -28.04 20.88
C SER A 87 -14.37 -29.44 20.78
N ALA A 88 -14.87 -30.00 21.90
CA ALA A 88 -15.48 -31.33 21.94
C ALA A 88 -16.81 -31.43 21.17
N THR A 89 -17.49 -30.31 20.94
CA THR A 89 -18.76 -30.23 20.20
C THR A 89 -18.61 -29.70 18.78
N ASP A 90 -17.37 -29.50 18.32
CA ASP A 90 -17.01 -28.89 17.03
C ASP A 90 -17.68 -27.52 16.78
N LEU A 91 -17.94 -26.79 17.87
CA LEU A 91 -18.49 -25.44 17.82
C LEU A 91 -17.43 -24.49 17.26
N ARG A 92 -17.77 -23.78 16.19
CA ARG A 92 -16.93 -22.71 15.65
C ARG A 92 -17.22 -21.38 16.33
N ALA A 93 -16.21 -20.79 16.95
CA ALA A 93 -16.41 -19.58 17.75
C ALA A 93 -15.22 -18.61 17.76
N VAL A 94 -15.55 -17.32 17.86
CA VAL A 94 -14.62 -16.23 18.16
C VAL A 94 -14.87 -15.79 19.60
N VAL A 95 -13.83 -15.82 20.43
CA VAL A 95 -13.86 -15.38 21.82
C VAL A 95 -12.97 -14.16 21.98
N THR A 96 -13.49 -13.09 22.57
CA THR A 96 -12.67 -11.93 22.95
C THR A 96 -12.24 -12.03 24.40
N CYS A 97 -10.95 -11.89 24.68
CA CYS A 97 -10.42 -11.97 26.05
C CYS A 97 -9.29 -10.96 26.24
N SER A 98 -9.17 -10.34 27.41
CA SER A 98 -8.03 -9.44 27.67
C SER A 98 -6.71 -10.20 27.68
N ALA A 99 -6.67 -11.39 28.30
CA ALA A 99 -5.54 -12.34 28.34
C ALA A 99 -4.15 -11.67 28.32
N LEU A 100 -3.97 -10.73 29.26
CA LEU A 100 -2.87 -9.75 29.25
C LEU A 100 -1.48 -10.40 29.38
N LYS A 101 -1.37 -11.49 30.15
CA LYS A 101 -0.12 -12.22 30.41
C LYS A 101 -0.04 -13.48 29.56
N ARG A 102 1.18 -13.88 29.20
CA ARG A 102 1.48 -15.14 28.50
C ARG A 102 0.95 -16.34 29.28
N ALA A 103 1.08 -16.36 30.60
CA ALA A 103 0.54 -17.44 31.44
C ALA A 103 -0.99 -17.63 31.26
N TYR A 104 -1.72 -16.56 30.96
CA TYR A 104 -3.16 -16.62 30.69
C TYR A 104 -3.44 -17.20 29.31
N ARG A 105 -2.72 -16.72 28.29
CA ARG A 105 -2.83 -17.23 26.92
C ARG A 105 -2.45 -18.70 26.84
N ASP A 106 -1.39 -19.11 27.52
CA ASP A 106 -0.98 -20.51 27.68
C ASP A 106 -2.11 -21.38 28.24
N ARG A 107 -2.80 -20.94 29.29
CA ARG A 107 -3.92 -21.69 29.88
C ARG A 107 -5.08 -21.86 28.90
N LEU A 108 -5.31 -20.86 28.04
CA LEU A 108 -6.39 -20.87 27.05
C LEU A 108 -6.01 -21.60 25.75
N LEU A 109 -4.74 -21.57 25.32
CA LEU A 109 -4.27 -22.14 24.04
C LEU A 109 -3.75 -23.57 24.17
N ARG A 110 -3.07 -23.91 25.28
CA ARG A 110 -2.41 -25.21 25.45
C ARG A 110 -3.44 -26.35 25.43
N GLY A 111 -3.14 -27.39 24.65
CA GLY A 111 -4.02 -28.56 24.49
C GLY A 111 -5.13 -28.38 23.44
N ARG A 112 -5.19 -27.24 22.73
CA ARG A 112 -6.24 -26.93 21.75
C ARG A 112 -5.62 -26.60 20.37
N PRO A 113 -5.16 -27.61 19.61
CA PRO A 113 -4.43 -27.38 18.36
C PRO A 113 -5.25 -26.68 17.26
N GLY A 114 -6.59 -26.77 17.31
CA GLY A 114 -7.50 -26.04 16.42
C GLY A 114 -7.75 -24.58 16.82
N MET A 115 -7.07 -24.06 17.84
CA MET A 115 -7.27 -22.69 18.31
C MET A 115 -6.25 -21.73 17.70
N ARG A 116 -6.73 -20.57 17.23
CA ARG A 116 -5.88 -19.50 16.66
C ARG A 116 -5.90 -18.26 17.54
N LEU A 117 -4.71 -17.75 17.86
CA LEU A 117 -4.54 -16.47 18.56
C LEU A 117 -4.60 -15.31 17.55
N VAL A 118 -5.43 -14.31 17.83
CA VAL A 118 -5.47 -13.01 17.14
C VAL A 118 -5.07 -11.94 18.15
N TYR A 119 -4.05 -11.15 17.84
CA TYR A 119 -3.60 -10.05 18.68
C TYR A 119 -3.93 -8.71 18.04
N LEU A 120 -4.77 -7.91 18.70
CA LEU A 120 -5.04 -6.54 18.31
C LEU A 120 -3.99 -5.60 18.91
N HIS A 121 -2.96 -5.32 18.12
CA HIS A 121 -1.81 -4.49 18.53
C HIS A 121 -2.11 -3.01 18.33
N GLY A 122 -1.75 -2.19 19.31
CA GLY A 122 -1.84 -0.74 19.24
C GLY A 122 -1.04 -0.10 20.36
N THR A 123 -0.50 1.09 20.08
CA THR A 123 0.32 1.79 21.07
C THR A 123 -0.52 2.22 22.29
N PRO A 124 0.08 2.35 23.48
CA PRO A 124 -0.61 2.88 24.66
C PRO A 124 -1.32 4.22 24.41
N GLU A 125 -0.73 5.10 23.59
CA GLU A 125 -1.28 6.41 23.25
C GLU A 125 -2.54 6.29 22.39
N LEU A 126 -2.53 5.40 21.39
CA LEU A 126 -3.71 5.14 20.55
C LEU A 126 -4.85 4.53 21.40
N ILE A 127 -4.52 3.63 22.32
CA ILE A 127 -5.51 3.02 23.23
C ILE A 127 -6.08 4.06 24.19
N ALA A 128 -5.23 4.90 24.78
CA ALA A 128 -5.63 5.97 25.67
C ALA A 128 -6.54 6.99 24.96
N SER A 129 -6.18 7.42 23.74
CA SER A 129 -7.01 8.35 22.96
C SER A 129 -8.38 7.77 22.61
N ARG A 130 -8.45 6.48 22.27
CA ARG A 130 -9.72 5.77 22.02
C ARG A 130 -10.60 5.67 23.25
N LEU A 131 -10.01 5.42 24.41
CA LEU A 131 -10.74 5.38 25.67
C LEU A 131 -11.25 6.76 26.08
N ALA A 132 -10.45 7.82 25.88
CA ALA A 132 -10.84 9.20 26.14
C ALA A 132 -12.00 9.68 25.23
N GLY A 133 -12.08 9.16 24.00
CA GLY A 133 -13.13 9.50 23.04
C GLY A 133 -14.47 8.76 23.24
N ARG A 134 -14.58 7.81 24.17
CA ARG A 134 -15.85 7.10 24.44
C ARG A 134 -16.79 7.99 25.25
N GLN A 135 -17.97 8.29 24.70
CA GLN A 135 -19.01 9.08 25.38
C GLN A 135 -19.69 8.33 26.54
N ASP A 136 -19.47 7.03 26.66
CA ASP A 136 -19.94 6.23 27.80
C ASP A 136 -18.86 6.19 28.90
N HIS A 137 -19.10 6.94 29.98
CA HIS A 137 -18.28 7.03 31.20
C HIS A 137 -18.18 5.70 31.97
N PHE A 138 -17.49 4.68 31.44
CA PHE A 138 -17.34 3.39 32.13
C PHE A 138 -15.95 2.75 32.11
N PHE A 139 -14.88 3.50 31.77
CA PHE A 139 -13.52 2.99 31.96
C PHE A 139 -12.70 3.90 32.87
N PRO A 140 -12.55 3.57 34.16
CA PRO A 140 -11.67 4.27 35.08
C PRO A 140 -10.25 4.33 34.54
N VAL A 141 -9.67 5.54 34.48
CA VAL A 141 -8.32 5.80 33.94
C VAL A 141 -7.27 4.87 34.57
N GLY A 142 -7.38 4.58 35.87
CA GLY A 142 -6.43 3.71 36.59
C GLY A 142 -6.43 2.23 36.17
N LEU A 143 -7.48 1.74 35.48
CA LEU A 143 -7.49 0.37 34.96
C LEU A 143 -6.62 0.23 33.71
N LEU A 144 -6.47 1.28 32.90
CA LEU A 144 -5.60 1.22 31.72
C LEU A 144 -4.13 1.10 32.12
N ASP A 145 -3.68 1.89 33.09
CA ASP A 145 -2.30 1.84 33.60
C ASP A 145 -1.96 0.45 34.15
N SER A 146 -2.91 -0.17 34.87
CA SER A 146 -2.74 -1.55 35.36
C SER A 146 -2.65 -2.56 34.22
N GLN A 147 -3.41 -2.37 33.13
CA GLN A 147 -3.33 -3.26 31.97
C GLN A 147 -2.04 -3.07 31.19
N ILE A 148 -1.56 -1.84 31.02
CA ILE A 148 -0.28 -1.57 30.37
C ILE A 148 0.86 -2.23 31.17
N ALA A 149 0.81 -2.15 32.50
CA ALA A 149 1.82 -2.76 33.37
C ALA A 149 1.80 -4.30 33.34
N ASP A 150 0.62 -4.91 33.24
CA ASP A 150 0.43 -6.37 33.20
C ASP A 150 0.52 -6.97 31.78
N PHE A 151 0.57 -6.15 30.72
CA PHE A 151 0.48 -6.63 29.34
C PHE A 151 1.83 -7.17 28.86
N GLU A 152 1.86 -8.48 28.61
CA GLU A 152 2.97 -9.19 28.00
C GLU A 152 2.60 -9.47 26.54
N GLU A 153 3.31 -8.86 25.60
CA GLU A 153 3.03 -9.03 24.18
C GLU A 153 3.12 -10.51 23.74
N PRO A 154 2.20 -10.97 22.85
CA PRO A 154 2.28 -12.31 22.27
C PRO A 154 3.58 -12.54 21.49
N GLU A 155 4.29 -13.62 21.82
CA GLU A 155 5.54 -14.00 21.15
C GLU A 155 5.30 -14.87 19.90
N PRO A 156 6.28 -14.97 18.97
CA PRO A 156 6.11 -15.74 17.74
C PRO A 156 5.74 -17.23 17.91
N ASP A 157 6.14 -17.84 19.02
CA ASP A 157 5.85 -19.25 19.33
C ASP A 157 4.38 -19.46 19.77
N GLU A 158 3.69 -18.41 20.21
CA GLU A 158 2.23 -18.39 20.40
C GLU A 158 1.47 -18.27 19.07
N ARG A 159 2.21 -18.14 17.95
CA ARG A 159 1.73 -18.02 16.57
C ARG A 159 0.58 -17.01 16.39
N PRO A 160 0.68 -15.77 16.90
CA PRO A 160 -0.41 -14.79 16.78
C PRO A 160 -0.64 -14.34 15.34
N LEU A 161 -1.90 -14.12 14.97
CA LEU A 161 -2.27 -13.21 13.88
C LEU A 161 -2.32 -11.80 14.45
N VAL A 162 -1.26 -11.03 14.22
CA VAL A 162 -1.18 -9.64 14.68
C VAL A 162 -1.96 -8.76 13.71
N ALA A 163 -2.85 -7.92 14.24
CA ALA A 163 -3.59 -6.93 13.50
C ALA A 163 -3.45 -5.56 14.17
N GLU A 164 -2.89 -4.60 13.43
CA GLU A 164 -2.79 -3.22 13.85
C GLU A 164 -4.17 -2.59 13.97
N ILE A 165 -4.42 -1.94 15.11
CA ILE A 165 -5.73 -1.36 15.40
C ILE A 165 -5.90 0.04 14.83
N ASP A 166 -4.90 0.64 14.18
CA ASP A 166 -4.91 2.01 13.64
C ASP A 166 -5.80 2.18 12.37
N GLN A 167 -6.37 1.10 11.89
CA GLN A 167 -7.32 1.03 10.77
C GLN A 167 -8.78 0.79 11.24
N PRO A 168 -9.80 0.98 10.38
CA PRO A 168 -11.19 0.69 10.71
C PRO A 168 -11.44 -0.78 11.10
N PRO A 169 -12.29 -1.06 12.11
CA PRO A 169 -12.58 -2.43 12.56
C PRO A 169 -13.07 -3.40 11.47
N GLU A 170 -13.77 -2.88 10.45
CA GLU A 170 -14.27 -3.65 9.31
C GLU A 170 -13.12 -4.19 8.45
N THR A 171 -12.09 -3.37 8.24
CA THR A 171 -10.87 -3.74 7.51
C THR A 171 -10.09 -4.81 8.28
N ILE A 172 -9.94 -4.62 9.59
CA ILE A 172 -9.29 -5.59 10.48
C ILE A 172 -10.01 -6.94 10.41
N ALA A 173 -11.34 -6.94 10.57
CA ALA A 173 -12.14 -8.15 10.53
C ALA A 173 -12.07 -8.86 9.16
N ALA A 174 -12.10 -8.11 8.05
CA ALA A 174 -11.99 -8.67 6.70
C ALA A 174 -10.65 -9.35 6.44
N ALA A 175 -9.55 -8.75 6.88
CA ALA A 175 -8.22 -9.35 6.79
C ALA A 175 -8.14 -10.64 7.62
N LEU A 176 -8.60 -10.60 8.88
CA LEU A 176 -8.61 -11.77 9.77
C LEU A 176 -9.50 -12.90 9.25
N ALA A 177 -10.70 -12.58 8.76
CA ALA A 177 -11.63 -13.57 8.21
C ALA A 177 -11.04 -14.28 6.99
N SER A 178 -10.29 -13.56 6.16
CA SER A 178 -9.60 -14.14 4.99
C SER A 178 -8.52 -15.14 5.40
N LEU A 179 -7.81 -14.88 6.50
CA LEU A 179 -6.77 -15.76 7.04
C LEU A 179 -7.33 -16.99 7.78
N LEU A 180 -8.58 -16.90 8.27
CA LEU A 180 -9.21 -17.92 9.12
C LEU A 180 -10.18 -18.86 8.37
N ARG A 181 -10.47 -18.61 7.09
CA ARG A 181 -11.32 -19.49 6.28
C ARG A 181 -10.56 -20.74 5.81
N PRO A 182 -11.08 -21.95 6.02
CA PRO A 182 -10.46 -23.16 5.49
C PRO A 182 -10.50 -23.18 3.96
N SER A 183 -9.39 -23.59 3.33
CA SER A 183 -9.27 -23.82 1.89
C SER A 183 -10.27 -24.89 1.45
N THR A 184 -11.32 -24.52 0.72
CA THR A 184 -12.31 -25.49 0.22
C THR A 184 -11.75 -26.28 -0.97
N VAL A 185 -11.43 -27.56 -0.75
CA VAL A 185 -11.24 -28.56 -1.81
C VAL A 185 -12.62 -28.91 -2.39
N ARG A 186 -12.90 -28.57 -3.65
CA ARG A 186 -14.11 -29.06 -4.36
C ARG A 186 -13.78 -30.36 -5.10
N GLY A 187 -14.35 -31.47 -4.66
CA GLY A 187 -14.45 -32.71 -5.43
C GLY A 187 -15.37 -32.53 -6.64
N GLY A 188 -14.99 -33.08 -7.79
CA GLY A 188 -15.80 -33.06 -9.01
C GLY A 188 -16.70 -34.29 -9.17
N PRO A 189 -17.62 -34.30 -10.15
CA PRO A 189 -18.06 -35.51 -10.82
C PRO A 189 -17.26 -35.74 -12.12
N THR A 190 -16.98 -37.01 -12.35
CA THR A 190 -16.19 -37.62 -13.41
C THR A 190 -16.74 -37.43 -14.82
N GLY A 191 -15.84 -37.25 -15.81
CA GLY A 191 -16.01 -37.84 -17.13
C GLY A 191 -15.50 -37.05 -18.34
N GLY A 192 -14.25 -37.32 -18.76
CA GLY A 192 -13.92 -37.50 -20.18
C GLY A 192 -12.97 -36.51 -20.90
N ARG A 193 -11.66 -36.87 -20.93
CA ARG A 193 -10.58 -36.63 -21.96
C ARG A 193 -10.15 -35.18 -22.35
N PRO A 194 -8.89 -34.98 -22.83
CA PRO A 194 -7.59 -35.55 -22.46
C PRO A 194 -6.56 -34.47 -22.00
N GLU A 195 -5.64 -34.90 -21.13
CA GLU A 195 -4.35 -34.30 -20.70
C GLU A 195 -4.06 -32.81 -21.02
N ASP A 196 -4.26 -31.96 -20.01
CA ASP A 196 -3.53 -30.69 -19.83
C ASP A 196 -2.42 -30.89 -18.77
N PRO A 197 -1.29 -30.15 -18.86
CA PRO A 197 -0.11 -30.42 -18.05
C PRO A 197 -0.36 -30.15 -16.56
N ALA A 198 0.41 -30.84 -15.70
CA ALA A 198 0.27 -30.83 -14.25
C ALA A 198 0.08 -29.40 -13.66
N PRO A 199 -0.83 -29.22 -12.67
CA PRO A 199 -1.05 -27.91 -12.08
C PRO A 199 0.19 -27.46 -11.29
N SER A 200 0.78 -26.37 -11.74
CA SER A 200 1.87 -25.65 -11.08
C SER A 200 1.44 -25.11 -9.71
N GLU A 201 2.37 -25.14 -8.74
CA GLU A 201 2.25 -24.51 -7.41
C GLU A 201 1.50 -23.16 -7.46
N VAL A 202 0.40 -23.05 -6.71
CA VAL A 202 -0.34 -21.79 -6.59
C VAL A 202 0.34 -20.94 -5.51
N VAL A 203 1.24 -20.07 -5.97
CA VAL A 203 1.83 -18.99 -5.17
C VAL A 203 0.71 -18.07 -4.65
N PRO A 204 0.69 -17.67 -3.38
CA PRO A 204 -0.33 -16.75 -2.86
C PRO A 204 -0.39 -15.47 -3.69
N ALA A 205 -1.60 -15.07 -4.09
CA ALA A 205 -1.80 -13.90 -4.94
C ALA A 205 -1.45 -12.60 -4.19
N SER A 206 -0.43 -11.89 -4.64
CA SER A 206 -0.10 -10.54 -4.14
C SER A 206 -1.20 -9.56 -4.55
N PRO A 207 -1.57 -8.57 -3.72
CA PRO A 207 -2.63 -7.59 -4.04
C PRO A 207 -2.29 -6.74 -5.27
N THR A 208 -1.02 -6.70 -5.67
CA THR A 208 -0.54 -6.00 -6.86
C THR A 208 -0.18 -6.96 -8.01
N GLY A 209 -0.62 -8.21 -7.93
CA GLY A 209 -0.33 -9.26 -8.91
C GLY A 209 1.12 -9.75 -8.86
N GLU A 210 1.62 -10.24 -9.98
CA GLU A 210 3.03 -10.65 -10.13
C GLU A 210 3.99 -9.50 -9.79
N GLN A 211 5.19 -9.85 -9.31
CA GLN A 211 6.25 -8.89 -9.02
C GLN A 211 7.56 -9.37 -9.62
N TRP A 212 8.23 -8.49 -10.37
CA TRP A 212 9.49 -8.80 -11.03
C TRP A 212 10.60 -7.97 -10.41
N THR A 213 11.67 -8.66 -9.97
CA THR A 213 12.87 -8.03 -9.42
C THR A 213 13.91 -7.90 -10.53
N LEU A 214 14.50 -6.72 -10.64
CA LEU A 214 15.67 -6.44 -11.46
C LEU A 214 16.89 -6.23 -10.57
N THR A 215 18.05 -6.72 -11.00
CA THR A 215 19.34 -6.55 -10.30
C THR A 215 20.44 -6.09 -11.24
N TRP A 216 21.32 -5.23 -10.73
CA TRP A 216 22.55 -4.80 -11.42
C TRP A 216 23.54 -4.23 -10.41
N GLN A 217 24.68 -4.88 -10.18
CA GLN A 217 25.81 -4.35 -9.37
C GLN A 217 25.38 -3.52 -8.13
N GLY A 218 24.82 -4.17 -7.11
CA GLY A 218 24.38 -3.49 -5.88
C GLY A 218 23.03 -2.76 -6.01
N GLN A 219 22.48 -2.60 -7.21
CA GLN A 219 21.15 -2.06 -7.44
C GLN A 219 20.09 -3.15 -7.47
N ARG A 220 18.92 -2.84 -6.91
CA ARG A 220 17.74 -3.71 -6.96
C ARG A 220 16.49 -2.86 -7.18
N ALA A 221 15.71 -3.19 -8.21
CA ALA A 221 14.39 -2.60 -8.45
C ALA A 221 13.30 -3.67 -8.43
N VAL A 222 12.08 -3.32 -8.03
CA VAL A 222 10.91 -4.21 -8.11
C VAL A 222 9.77 -3.50 -8.80
N VAL A 223 9.22 -4.13 -9.84
CA VAL A 223 8.06 -3.64 -10.58
C VAL A 223 6.92 -4.65 -10.42
N VAL A 224 5.71 -4.17 -10.18
CA VAL A 224 4.52 -5.02 -9.98
C VAL A 224 3.61 -4.99 -11.21
N GLN A 225 2.82 -6.05 -11.37
CA GLN A 225 1.90 -6.24 -12.48
C GLN A 225 0.83 -5.15 -12.55
N LEU A 226 0.24 -4.81 -11.39
CA LEU A 226 -0.79 -3.79 -11.31
C LEU A 226 -0.22 -2.41 -11.63
N GLY A 227 -0.73 -1.77 -12.68
CA GLY A 227 -0.30 -0.43 -13.10
C GLY A 227 1.13 -0.34 -13.61
N ALA A 228 1.80 -1.49 -13.83
CA ALA A 228 3.24 -1.57 -14.08
C ALA A 228 4.04 -0.78 -13.05
N ALA A 229 3.61 -0.74 -11.79
CA ALA A 229 4.12 0.22 -10.82
C ALA A 229 5.54 -0.13 -10.35
N LEU A 230 6.41 0.88 -10.33
CA LEU A 230 7.75 0.77 -9.73
C LEU A 230 7.64 0.82 -8.20
N ARG A 231 7.56 -0.35 -7.57
CA ARG A 231 7.34 -0.50 -6.12
C ARG A 231 8.58 -0.20 -5.30
N HIS A 232 9.75 -0.61 -5.78
CA HIS A 232 10.99 -0.54 -5.00
C HIS A 232 12.16 -0.18 -5.89
N TYR A 233 13.09 0.61 -5.35
CA TYR A 233 14.42 0.78 -5.91
C TYR A 233 15.40 1.12 -4.78
N GLU A 234 16.51 0.40 -4.74
CA GLU A 234 17.60 0.60 -3.79
C GLU A 234 18.95 0.44 -4.48
N VAL A 235 19.97 1.06 -3.90
CA VAL A 235 21.37 0.94 -4.32
C VAL A 235 22.21 0.69 -3.08
N ASP A 236 22.99 -0.39 -3.09
CA ASP A 236 23.83 -0.85 -1.98
C ASP A 236 23.07 -0.93 -0.64
N GLY A 237 21.85 -1.48 -0.71
CA GLY A 237 20.94 -1.64 0.44
C GLY A 237 20.30 -0.36 0.95
N ARG A 238 20.48 0.78 0.26
CA ARG A 238 19.87 2.07 0.63
C ARG A 238 18.63 2.33 -0.23
N PRO A 239 17.44 2.51 0.37
CA PRO A 239 16.24 2.88 -0.38
C PRO A 239 16.42 4.21 -1.10
N VAL A 240 16.03 4.22 -2.38
CA VAL A 240 15.93 5.42 -3.22
C VAL A 240 14.47 5.85 -3.36
N LEU A 241 13.55 4.89 -3.26
CA LEU A 241 12.12 5.13 -3.32
C LEU A 241 11.44 4.89 -1.97
N ASP A 242 10.51 5.77 -1.62
CA ASP A 242 9.49 5.53 -0.60
C ASP A 242 8.36 4.72 -1.24
N GLY A 243 8.63 3.42 -1.39
CA GLY A 243 7.75 2.45 -2.02
C GLY A 243 6.64 1.93 -1.11
N PHE A 244 6.28 0.66 -1.28
CA PHE A 244 5.34 -0.04 -0.42
C PHE A 244 5.74 -1.52 -0.24
N ALA A 245 5.26 -2.13 0.85
CA ALA A 245 5.54 -3.52 1.19
C ALA A 245 4.98 -4.48 0.13
N SER A 246 5.60 -5.66 -0.05
CA SER A 246 5.22 -6.61 -1.11
C SER A 246 3.78 -7.13 -0.97
N GLY A 247 3.24 -7.18 0.24
CA GLY A 247 1.86 -7.59 0.52
C GLY A 247 0.88 -6.44 0.71
N ALA A 248 1.31 -5.19 0.51
CA ALA A 248 0.45 -4.01 0.69
C ALA A 248 -0.21 -3.59 -0.63
N PRO A 249 -1.42 -2.99 -0.59
CA PRO A 249 -1.99 -2.31 -1.75
C PRO A 249 -1.15 -1.08 -2.13
N ILE A 250 -1.32 -0.60 -3.37
CA ILE A 250 -0.71 0.67 -3.81
C ILE A 250 -1.50 1.83 -3.19
N THR A 251 -0.82 2.71 -2.45
CA THR A 251 -1.38 3.98 -1.96
C THR A 251 -0.80 5.15 -2.75
N ALA A 252 -1.53 6.27 -2.79
CA ALA A 252 -1.02 7.56 -3.26
C ALA A 252 -0.36 7.57 -4.66
N GLY A 253 -0.75 6.65 -5.55
CA GLY A 253 -0.17 6.54 -6.89
C GLY A 253 1.25 5.95 -6.95
N ARG A 254 1.85 5.51 -5.83
CA ARG A 254 3.27 5.15 -5.72
C ARG A 254 3.74 4.26 -6.87
N GLY A 255 4.62 4.82 -7.70
CA GLY A 255 5.28 4.14 -8.81
C GLY A 255 4.42 3.89 -10.05
N GLN A 256 3.11 4.18 -10.01
CA GLN A 256 2.17 3.89 -11.09
C GLN A 256 2.40 4.79 -12.31
N ILE A 257 2.14 4.22 -13.50
CA ILE A 257 2.10 4.97 -14.76
C ILE A 257 0.74 5.65 -14.91
N LEU A 258 0.77 6.93 -15.25
CA LEU A 258 -0.40 7.81 -15.37
C LEU A 258 -0.67 8.05 -16.85
N VAL A 259 -1.59 7.28 -17.45
CA VAL A 259 -1.81 7.26 -18.91
C VAL A 259 -3.27 6.89 -19.21
N PRO A 260 -3.99 7.58 -20.10
CA PRO A 260 -3.52 8.53 -21.12
C PRO A 260 -3.55 10.00 -20.69
N TRP A 261 -3.56 10.30 -19.40
CA TRP A 261 -3.21 11.62 -18.89
C TRP A 261 -2.58 11.50 -17.49
N PRO A 262 -1.54 12.30 -17.19
CA PRO A 262 -1.10 12.52 -15.83
C PRO A 262 -2.02 13.53 -15.14
N ASN A 263 -1.98 13.53 -13.81
CA ASN A 263 -2.76 14.44 -12.97
C ASN A 263 -4.27 14.47 -13.31
N ARG A 264 -4.95 15.60 -13.10
CA ARG A 264 -6.41 15.76 -13.13
C ARG A 264 -6.95 16.18 -14.49
N ILE A 265 -8.18 15.78 -14.79
CA ILE A 265 -9.08 16.40 -15.77
C ILE A 265 -10.34 16.86 -15.01
N GLY A 266 -10.59 18.17 -15.01
CA GLY A 266 -11.68 18.81 -14.29
C GLY A 266 -13.05 18.34 -14.76
N ASP A 267 -13.92 18.01 -13.81
CA ASP A 267 -15.27 17.47 -14.05
C ASP A 267 -15.30 16.18 -14.88
N GLY A 268 -14.12 15.59 -15.17
CA GLY A 268 -13.97 14.53 -16.17
C GLY A 268 -14.42 14.93 -17.58
N ARG A 269 -14.63 16.22 -17.87
CA ARG A 269 -15.22 16.67 -19.14
C ARG A 269 -14.16 17.28 -20.03
N TYR A 270 -14.16 16.94 -21.32
CA TYR A 270 -13.31 17.60 -22.31
C TYR A 270 -13.95 17.55 -23.69
N THR A 271 -13.45 18.35 -24.62
CA THR A 271 -13.88 18.32 -26.03
C THR A 271 -12.72 17.87 -26.89
N PHE A 272 -12.97 16.92 -27.78
CA PHE A 272 -11.98 16.48 -28.75
C PHE A 272 -12.66 16.23 -30.09
N ASP A 273 -12.07 16.76 -31.16
CA ASP A 273 -12.61 16.69 -32.53
C ASP A 273 -14.11 17.08 -32.62
N GLY A 274 -14.48 18.18 -31.95
CA GLY A 274 -15.85 18.69 -31.89
C GLY A 274 -16.82 17.87 -31.02
N ALA A 275 -16.41 16.73 -30.47
CA ALA A 275 -17.23 15.90 -29.59
C ALA A 275 -16.97 16.19 -28.11
N GLY A 276 -18.03 16.39 -27.33
CA GLY A 276 -17.96 16.47 -25.87
C GLY A 276 -17.88 15.07 -25.25
N LEU A 277 -16.86 14.83 -24.42
CA LEU A 277 -16.56 13.55 -23.79
C LEU A 277 -16.59 13.68 -22.25
N GLN A 278 -16.99 12.59 -21.57
CA GLN A 278 -17.13 12.51 -20.11
C GLN A 278 -16.45 11.26 -19.56
N LEU A 279 -15.33 11.45 -18.88
CA LEU A 279 -14.59 10.45 -18.13
C LEU A 279 -15.31 10.13 -16.79
N PRO A 280 -15.18 8.90 -16.26
CA PRO A 280 -15.53 8.61 -14.88
C PRO A 280 -14.72 9.46 -13.90
N LEU A 281 -15.35 9.95 -12.84
CA LEU A 281 -14.66 10.64 -11.76
C LEU A 281 -13.96 9.62 -10.87
N THR A 282 -12.63 9.71 -10.80
CA THR A 282 -11.78 8.83 -9.97
C THR A 282 -11.19 9.55 -8.76
N GLU A 283 -11.47 10.85 -8.64
CA GLU A 283 -11.31 11.68 -7.45
C GLU A 283 -12.64 12.42 -7.22
N PRO A 284 -13.71 11.69 -6.79
CA PRO A 284 -15.07 12.22 -6.76
C PRO A 284 -15.24 13.39 -5.78
N GLU A 285 -14.49 13.42 -4.66
CA GLU A 285 -14.60 14.50 -3.67
C GLU A 285 -14.17 15.86 -4.24
N LYS A 286 -13.24 15.87 -5.20
CA LYS A 286 -12.81 17.09 -5.91
C LYS A 286 -13.42 17.23 -7.30
N GLY A 287 -14.30 16.30 -7.68
CA GLY A 287 -14.98 16.30 -8.97
C GLY A 287 -14.04 16.11 -10.16
N ASN A 288 -12.98 15.30 -10.05
CA ASN A 288 -11.99 15.14 -11.11
C ASN A 288 -11.85 13.69 -11.60
N ALA A 289 -11.41 13.53 -12.84
CA ALA A 289 -10.82 12.28 -13.32
C ALA A 289 -9.29 12.38 -13.21
N ILE A 290 -8.65 11.52 -12.44
CA ILE A 290 -7.23 11.63 -12.11
C ILE A 290 -6.43 10.40 -12.56
N HIS A 291 -5.25 10.65 -13.15
CA HIS A 291 -4.18 9.69 -13.41
C HIS A 291 -4.47 8.58 -14.44
N GLY A 292 -5.32 8.87 -15.41
CA GLY A 292 -5.53 7.97 -16.54
C GLY A 292 -6.24 6.67 -16.20
N LEU A 293 -6.04 5.67 -17.04
CA LEU A 293 -6.86 4.46 -17.14
C LEU A 293 -6.10 3.17 -16.83
N LEU A 294 -4.77 3.16 -16.92
CA LEU A 294 -3.98 1.93 -16.76
C LEU A 294 -3.43 1.69 -15.35
N ARG A 295 -3.55 2.65 -14.42
CA ARG A 295 -2.93 2.52 -13.09
C ARG A 295 -3.50 1.38 -12.23
N TRP A 296 -4.76 1.01 -12.45
CA TRP A 296 -5.46 -0.09 -11.76
C TRP A 296 -5.66 -1.33 -12.64
N VAL A 297 -4.95 -1.42 -13.76
CA VAL A 297 -5.06 -2.53 -14.71
C VAL A 297 -3.82 -3.41 -14.58
N PRO A 298 -3.94 -4.75 -14.58
CA PRO A 298 -2.79 -5.64 -14.69
C PRO A 298 -2.10 -5.52 -16.05
N TRP A 299 -0.80 -5.28 -16.06
CA TRP A 299 0.00 -5.24 -17.27
C TRP A 299 0.53 -6.64 -17.61
N ARG A 300 0.67 -6.93 -18.90
CA ARG A 300 1.18 -8.21 -19.39
C ARG A 300 2.70 -8.16 -19.52
N LEU A 301 3.38 -9.17 -18.97
CA LEU A 301 4.80 -9.37 -19.20
C LEU A 301 5.09 -9.59 -20.70
N GLN A 302 6.00 -8.81 -21.28
CA GLN A 302 6.43 -8.96 -22.67
C GLN A 302 7.85 -9.53 -22.77
N ALA A 303 8.77 -9.03 -21.96
CA ALA A 303 10.15 -9.52 -21.90
C ALA A 303 10.75 -9.24 -20.52
N ARG A 304 11.70 -10.08 -20.10
CA ARG A 304 12.52 -9.85 -18.90
C ARG A 304 13.92 -10.43 -19.06
N SER A 305 14.88 -9.77 -18.44
CA SER A 305 16.22 -10.28 -18.11
C SER A 305 16.50 -9.99 -16.63
N GLU A 306 17.74 -10.15 -16.19
CA GLU A 306 18.15 -9.81 -14.83
C GLU A 306 18.06 -8.28 -14.59
N GLU A 307 18.44 -7.49 -15.59
CA GLU A 307 18.60 -6.05 -15.50
C GLU A 307 17.49 -5.26 -16.22
N ALA A 308 16.61 -5.92 -17.00
CA ALA A 308 15.56 -5.23 -17.75
C ALA A 308 14.21 -5.94 -17.71
N LEU A 309 13.13 -5.15 -17.70
CA LEU A 309 11.75 -5.61 -17.73
C LEU A 309 10.96 -4.79 -18.74
N ARG A 310 10.16 -5.47 -19.58
CA ARG A 310 9.19 -4.84 -20.48
C ARG A 310 7.79 -5.37 -20.23
N LEU A 311 6.86 -4.46 -19.96
CA LEU A 311 5.45 -4.73 -19.71
C LEU A 311 4.60 -4.04 -20.78
N ALA A 312 3.46 -4.65 -21.13
CA ALA A 312 2.52 -4.11 -22.10
C ALA A 312 1.12 -3.96 -21.49
N GLY A 313 0.50 -2.82 -21.73
CA GLY A 313 -0.89 -2.49 -21.41
C GLY A 313 -1.61 -2.03 -22.67
N VAL A 314 -2.95 -2.09 -22.65
CA VAL A 314 -3.78 -1.62 -23.77
C VAL A 314 -4.89 -0.78 -23.19
N ILE A 315 -5.01 0.47 -23.65
CA ILE A 315 -6.19 1.29 -23.40
C ILE A 315 -7.21 0.92 -24.46
N ARG A 316 -8.30 0.28 -24.03
CA ARG A 316 -9.43 -0.04 -24.91
C ARG A 316 -10.40 1.14 -24.93
N PRO A 317 -11.13 1.37 -26.05
CA PRO A 317 -12.24 2.31 -26.07
C PRO A 317 -13.22 2.04 -24.93
N GLN A 318 -13.53 3.08 -24.16
CA GLN A 318 -14.39 3.00 -22.99
C GLN A 318 -15.11 4.33 -22.75
N PRO A 319 -16.12 4.40 -21.85
CA PRO A 319 -16.84 5.63 -21.59
C PRO A 319 -15.90 6.81 -21.30
N GLY A 320 -16.09 7.90 -22.04
CA GLY A 320 -15.29 9.11 -21.92
C GLY A 320 -13.94 9.10 -22.63
N TYR A 321 -13.44 7.94 -23.08
CA TYR A 321 -12.20 7.83 -23.84
C TYR A 321 -12.34 6.75 -24.93
N PRO A 322 -12.91 7.09 -26.10
CA PRO A 322 -13.22 6.12 -27.17
C PRO A 322 -12.02 5.75 -28.06
N PHE A 323 -10.78 5.91 -27.58
CA PHE A 323 -9.57 5.69 -28.36
C PHE A 323 -8.86 4.40 -27.97
N LEU A 324 -8.13 3.81 -28.92
CA LEU A 324 -7.40 2.55 -28.73
C LEU A 324 -5.89 2.81 -28.78
N LEU A 325 -5.19 2.63 -27.65
CA LEU A 325 -3.74 2.82 -27.54
C LEU A 325 -3.08 1.55 -27.02
N ASP A 326 -2.00 1.13 -27.68
CA ASP A 326 -1.06 0.16 -27.14
C ASP A 326 0.01 0.91 -26.34
N VAL A 327 0.29 0.46 -25.11
CA VAL A 327 1.26 1.10 -24.22
C VAL A 327 2.28 0.08 -23.74
N THR A 328 3.56 0.40 -23.84
CA THR A 328 4.67 -0.41 -23.34
C THR A 328 5.45 0.38 -22.29
N ALA A 329 5.74 -0.24 -21.15
CA ALA A 329 6.64 0.28 -20.14
C ALA A 329 7.91 -0.58 -20.12
N GLU A 330 9.08 0.06 -20.13
CA GLU A 330 10.37 -0.61 -19.99
C GLU A 330 11.14 -0.02 -18.82
N TYR A 331 11.66 -0.89 -17.98
CA TYR A 331 12.53 -0.60 -16.84
C TYR A 331 13.88 -1.26 -17.08
N ARG A 332 14.98 -0.53 -16.88
CA ARG A 332 16.33 -1.04 -17.09
C ARG A 332 17.28 -0.52 -16.03
N LEU A 333 18.02 -1.42 -15.41
CA LEU A 333 19.15 -1.06 -14.56
C LEU A 333 20.44 -1.06 -15.37
N GLY A 334 21.34 -0.14 -15.03
CA GLY A 334 22.63 -0.03 -15.67
C GLY A 334 23.62 0.86 -14.88
N PRO A 335 24.78 1.19 -15.47
CA PRO A 335 25.82 1.96 -14.79
C PRO A 335 25.38 3.34 -14.28
N ALA A 336 24.41 3.96 -14.96
CA ALA A 336 23.85 5.28 -14.62
C ALA A 336 22.69 5.21 -13.60
N GLY A 337 22.25 4.01 -13.20
CA GLY A 337 21.12 3.80 -12.31
C GLY A 337 19.94 3.13 -13.01
N LEU A 338 18.72 3.53 -12.65
CA LEU A 338 17.48 3.06 -13.26
C LEU A 338 17.08 3.97 -14.42
N ASP A 339 16.75 3.39 -15.57
CA ASP A 339 16.11 4.04 -16.70
C ASP A 339 14.70 3.48 -16.91
N VAL A 340 13.76 4.36 -17.21
CA VAL A 340 12.36 4.04 -17.46
C VAL A 340 11.91 4.69 -18.76
N SER A 341 11.20 3.94 -19.59
CA SER A 341 10.53 4.50 -20.78
C SER A 341 9.11 4.00 -20.92
N VAL A 342 8.19 4.90 -21.22
CA VAL A 342 6.80 4.60 -21.54
C VAL A 342 6.54 5.00 -22.98
N ARG A 343 6.19 4.02 -23.81
CA ARG A 343 5.84 4.19 -25.22
C ARG A 343 4.34 3.99 -25.38
N ALA A 344 3.65 4.91 -26.05
CA ALA A 344 2.28 4.71 -26.48
C ALA A 344 2.19 4.82 -28.00
N THR A 345 1.47 3.89 -28.62
CA THR A 345 1.19 3.89 -30.06
C THR A 345 -0.32 3.93 -30.25
N ASN A 346 -0.81 4.83 -31.09
CA ASN A 346 -2.21 4.80 -31.49
C ASN A 346 -2.43 3.68 -32.53
N VAL A 347 -3.15 2.65 -32.13
CA VAL A 347 -3.49 1.50 -32.98
C VAL A 347 -4.98 1.49 -33.36
N GLY A 348 -5.69 2.58 -33.06
CA GLY A 348 -7.05 2.84 -33.53
C GLY A 348 -7.10 3.44 -34.93
N ASP A 349 -8.30 3.85 -35.34
CA ASP A 349 -8.58 4.33 -36.70
C ASP A 349 -8.57 5.86 -36.87
N GLY A 350 -8.53 6.62 -35.77
CA GLY A 350 -8.56 8.08 -35.78
C GLY A 350 -7.63 8.70 -34.73
N PRO A 351 -7.47 10.04 -34.73
CA PRO A 351 -6.56 10.73 -33.82
C PRO A 351 -6.98 10.55 -32.36
N ALA A 352 -6.01 10.48 -31.46
CA ALA A 352 -6.26 10.25 -30.02
C ALA A 352 -5.54 11.30 -29.15
N PRO A 353 -6.24 11.99 -28.23
CA PRO A 353 -5.61 12.88 -27.26
C PRO A 353 -4.85 12.05 -26.22
N TYR A 354 -3.63 12.46 -25.91
CA TYR A 354 -2.69 11.68 -25.11
C TYR A 354 -1.80 12.57 -24.24
N GLY A 355 -1.56 12.07 -23.04
CA GLY A 355 -0.51 12.49 -22.12
C GLY A 355 -0.04 11.30 -21.28
N VAL A 356 1.15 11.42 -20.71
CA VAL A 356 1.71 10.39 -19.84
C VAL A 356 2.54 10.99 -18.72
N GLY A 357 2.53 10.32 -17.58
CA GLY A 357 3.51 10.54 -16.53
C GLY A 357 3.71 9.29 -15.69
N GLN A 358 4.51 9.40 -14.63
CA GLN A 358 4.71 8.34 -13.66
C GLN A 358 4.94 8.93 -12.27
N HIS A 359 4.57 8.22 -11.22
CA HIS A 359 4.46 8.80 -9.88
C HIS A 359 5.44 8.19 -8.83
N PRO A 360 6.78 8.23 -9.06
CA PRO A 360 7.75 7.71 -8.10
C PRO A 360 7.90 8.65 -6.89
N TYR A 361 7.90 8.10 -5.67
CA TYR A 361 8.25 8.85 -4.46
C TYR A 361 9.70 8.59 -4.10
N LEU A 362 10.52 9.63 -4.07
CA LEU A 362 11.93 9.55 -3.68
C LEU A 362 12.08 9.68 -2.17
N THR A 363 13.05 8.96 -1.61
CA THR A 363 13.49 9.14 -0.22
C THR A 363 15.01 9.20 -0.15
N LEU A 364 15.51 9.89 0.87
CA LEU A 364 16.92 9.88 1.26
C LEU A 364 17.16 9.04 2.55
N GLY A 365 16.13 8.31 3.00
CA GLY A 365 16.16 7.52 4.23
C GLY A 365 16.06 8.34 5.51
N ALA A 366 15.59 9.58 5.44
CA ALA A 366 15.23 10.41 6.60
C ALA A 366 13.74 10.26 6.93
N ASP A 367 13.35 10.56 8.17
CA ASP A 367 11.95 10.45 8.62
C ASP A 367 11.01 11.38 7.82
N THR A 368 11.49 12.60 7.53
CA THR A 368 10.76 13.58 6.71
C THR A 368 11.66 14.25 5.67
N VAL A 369 11.05 14.79 4.62
CA VAL A 369 11.73 15.49 3.53
C VAL A 369 12.09 16.94 3.84
N ASP A 370 11.74 17.46 5.02
CA ASP A 370 11.86 18.88 5.36
C ASP A 370 13.28 19.43 5.23
N THR A 371 14.27 18.61 5.59
CA THR A 371 15.68 19.01 5.50
C THR A 371 16.26 18.79 4.11
N ALA A 372 15.64 17.95 3.27
CA ALA A 372 16.18 17.64 1.95
C ALA A 372 16.29 18.91 1.08
N LEU A 373 17.40 19.02 0.36
CA LEU A 373 17.64 20.09 -0.59
C LEU A 373 17.04 19.68 -1.93
N LEU A 374 16.09 20.47 -2.42
CA LEU A 374 15.44 20.27 -3.72
C LEU A 374 16.00 21.26 -4.75
N THR A 375 16.26 20.77 -5.96
CA THR A 375 16.49 21.58 -7.16
C THR A 375 15.50 21.17 -8.25
N VAL A 376 14.80 22.12 -8.83
CA VAL A 376 13.88 21.93 -9.97
C VAL A 376 14.29 22.91 -11.08
N PRO A 377 14.68 22.42 -12.28
CA PRO A 377 15.06 23.28 -13.40
C PRO A 377 13.79 23.81 -14.09
N ALA A 378 13.13 24.77 -13.45
CA ALA A 378 11.90 25.37 -13.93
C ALA A 378 11.84 26.85 -13.59
N ARG A 379 11.29 27.65 -14.52
CA ARG A 379 11.08 29.10 -14.31
C ARG A 379 9.64 29.46 -14.01
N GLN A 380 8.70 28.55 -14.28
CA GLN A 380 7.27 28.74 -14.14
C GLN A 380 6.67 27.59 -13.35
N ARG A 381 5.71 27.90 -12.49
CA ARG A 381 4.86 26.92 -11.80
C ARG A 381 3.40 27.12 -12.15
N PHE A 382 2.61 26.07 -12.00
CA PHE A 382 1.16 26.14 -12.09
C PHE A 382 0.57 26.44 -10.71
N LEU A 383 -0.32 27.42 -10.67
CA LEU A 383 -1.17 27.69 -9.53
C LEU A 383 -2.38 26.76 -9.59
N THR A 384 -2.85 26.28 -8.45
CA THR A 384 -4.02 25.39 -8.38
C THR A 384 -5.13 26.00 -7.51
N ASP A 385 -6.37 25.67 -7.85
CA ASP A 385 -7.54 25.93 -7.01
C ASP A 385 -7.70 24.84 -5.91
N ASP A 386 -8.74 24.96 -5.09
CA ASP A 386 -9.04 24.00 -4.01
C ASP A 386 -9.33 22.57 -4.52
N ARG A 387 -9.63 22.41 -5.82
CA ARG A 387 -9.83 21.12 -6.48
C ARG A 387 -8.52 20.54 -7.03
N GLY A 388 -7.42 21.27 -6.93
CA GLY A 388 -6.13 20.90 -7.51
C GLY A 388 -6.07 21.10 -9.03
N LEU A 389 -6.99 21.88 -9.62
CA LEU A 389 -6.99 22.20 -11.05
C LEU A 389 -6.18 23.48 -11.31
N PRO A 390 -5.49 23.59 -12.47
CA PRO A 390 -4.76 24.80 -12.81
C PRO A 390 -5.65 26.05 -12.85
N ALA A 391 -5.25 27.06 -12.08
CA ALA A 391 -5.88 28.38 -12.05
C ALA A 391 -5.03 29.47 -12.74
N GLY A 392 -3.78 29.14 -13.11
CA GLY A 392 -2.86 30.05 -13.77
C GLY A 392 -1.43 29.54 -13.73
N GLN A 393 -0.50 30.35 -14.24
CA GLN A 393 0.94 30.13 -14.12
C GLN A 393 1.61 31.39 -13.59
N GLU A 394 2.68 31.23 -12.83
CA GLU A 394 3.50 32.35 -12.37
C GLU A 394 5.00 32.02 -12.39
N PRO A 395 5.87 33.05 -12.58
CA PRO A 395 7.29 32.89 -12.44
C PRO A 395 7.66 32.42 -11.03
N VAL A 396 8.63 31.52 -10.92
CA VAL A 396 9.13 31.09 -9.60
C VAL A 396 10.08 32.11 -8.99
N GLU A 397 10.71 32.97 -9.79
CA GLU A 397 11.72 33.93 -9.35
C GLU A 397 11.20 34.87 -8.25
N GLY A 398 11.94 34.93 -7.15
CA GLY A 398 11.57 35.75 -5.99
C GLY A 398 10.44 35.15 -5.13
N THR A 399 9.96 33.95 -5.44
CA THR A 399 8.95 33.24 -4.65
C THR A 399 9.56 32.16 -3.75
N ASP A 400 8.77 31.65 -2.81
CA ASP A 400 9.13 30.48 -2.00
C ASP A 400 9.23 29.17 -2.79
N PHE A 401 8.81 29.18 -4.05
CA PHE A 401 8.83 28.04 -4.96
C PHE A 401 9.98 28.11 -5.97
N ASP A 402 10.91 29.07 -5.80
CA ASP A 402 12.15 29.13 -6.58
C ASP A 402 13.11 28.03 -6.14
N PHE A 403 13.01 26.87 -6.78
CA PHE A 403 13.93 25.74 -6.61
C PHE A 403 14.97 25.67 -7.74
N ARG A 404 15.20 26.73 -8.52
CA ARG A 404 16.21 26.73 -9.59
C ARG A 404 17.63 26.47 -9.05
N THR A 405 17.86 26.85 -7.81
CA THR A 405 19.06 26.49 -7.03
C THR A 405 18.67 25.62 -5.84
N ALA A 406 19.58 24.76 -5.41
CA ALA A 406 19.35 23.86 -4.28
C ALA A 406 18.94 24.62 -3.02
N ARG A 407 17.80 24.25 -2.43
CA ARG A 407 17.30 24.83 -1.17
C ARG A 407 16.50 23.79 -0.36
N PRO A 408 16.45 23.92 0.98
CA PRO A 408 15.62 23.05 1.79
C PRO A 408 14.14 23.15 1.39
N ILE A 409 13.46 22.01 1.35
CA ILE A 409 11.99 21.97 1.21
C ILE A 409 11.37 22.75 2.39
N GLY A 410 11.84 22.49 3.62
CA GLY A 410 11.32 23.10 4.84
C GLY A 410 9.87 22.69 5.09
N SER A 411 9.09 23.58 5.72
CA SER A 411 7.65 23.37 5.96
C SER A 411 6.75 23.58 4.74
N ARG A 412 7.33 23.80 3.54
CA ARG A 412 6.57 24.05 2.32
C ARG A 412 5.79 22.81 1.93
N GLN A 413 4.52 23.02 1.62
CA GLN A 413 3.64 22.02 1.07
C GLN A 413 3.69 22.16 -0.45
N LEU A 414 4.24 21.16 -1.12
CA LEU A 414 4.30 21.08 -2.56
C LEU A 414 3.23 20.07 -2.99
N ASP A 415 2.32 20.54 -3.83
CA ASP A 415 1.53 19.75 -4.78
C ASP A 415 1.50 20.58 -6.05
N THR A 416 2.69 20.79 -6.62
CA THR A 416 2.94 21.86 -7.60
C THR A 416 3.53 21.30 -8.89
N ALA A 417 2.85 21.58 -10.00
CA ALA A 417 3.39 21.33 -11.33
C ALA A 417 4.32 22.46 -11.76
N PHE A 418 5.40 22.12 -12.44
CA PHE A 418 6.37 23.03 -13.03
C PHE A 418 6.53 22.76 -14.52
N ALA A 419 6.72 23.82 -15.30
CA ALA A 419 7.17 23.72 -16.70
C ALA A 419 8.69 23.70 -16.73
N LEU A 420 9.29 22.64 -17.29
CA LEU A 420 10.73 22.42 -17.27
C LEU A 420 11.45 23.43 -18.19
N ASP A 421 12.50 24.04 -17.68
CA ASP A 421 13.52 24.72 -18.46
C ASP A 421 14.58 23.68 -18.86
N ARG A 422 14.52 23.23 -20.11
CA ARG A 422 15.39 22.13 -20.59
C ARG A 422 16.78 22.62 -21.02
N GLY A 423 17.01 23.93 -21.16
CA GLY A 423 18.27 24.44 -21.70
C GLY A 423 18.60 23.85 -23.09
N ASP A 424 19.90 23.79 -23.43
CA ASP A 424 20.39 23.21 -24.69
C ASP A 424 20.54 21.68 -24.65
N ASP A 425 20.60 21.10 -23.43
CA ASP A 425 20.70 19.66 -23.22
C ASP A 425 19.30 19.02 -23.30
N ASP A 426 19.14 17.91 -24.03
CA ASP A 426 17.84 17.21 -24.13
C ASP A 426 17.45 16.44 -22.85
N VAL A 427 18.04 16.79 -21.70
CA VAL A 427 17.76 16.19 -20.39
C VAL A 427 17.75 17.27 -19.31
N ALA A 428 16.59 17.48 -18.69
CA ALA A 428 16.48 18.26 -17.46
C ALA A 428 16.74 17.36 -16.24
N VAL A 429 17.26 17.92 -15.15
CA VAL A 429 17.54 17.14 -13.92
C VAL A 429 16.88 17.79 -12.71
N VAL A 430 15.90 17.09 -12.12
CA VAL A 430 15.42 17.40 -10.77
C VAL A 430 16.29 16.66 -9.77
N ARG A 431 16.63 17.30 -8.66
CA ARG A 431 17.62 16.77 -7.71
C ARG A 431 17.08 16.85 -6.30
N LEU A 432 17.18 15.73 -5.58
CA LEU A 432 16.90 15.64 -4.15
C LEU A 432 18.19 15.25 -3.44
N ALA A 433 18.73 16.16 -2.63
CA ALA A 433 20.02 15.99 -1.98
C ALA A 433 19.92 16.05 -0.46
N HIS A 434 20.74 15.26 0.23
CA HIS A 434 20.89 15.34 1.67
C HIS A 434 21.65 16.63 2.03
N PRO A 435 21.32 17.32 3.14
CA PRO A 435 22.00 18.57 3.55
C PRO A 435 23.52 18.50 3.64
N SER A 436 24.07 17.31 3.93
CA SER A 436 25.51 17.09 3.97
C SER A 436 26.20 17.23 2.61
N GLY A 437 25.45 17.20 1.50
CA GLY A 437 25.98 17.18 0.13
C GLY A 437 26.63 15.84 -0.27
N THR A 438 26.68 14.85 0.63
CA THR A 438 27.36 13.57 0.39
C THR A 438 26.47 12.50 -0.23
N ARG A 439 25.16 12.72 -0.27
CA ARG A 439 24.16 11.78 -0.78
C ARG A 439 23.07 12.56 -1.52
N GLY A 440 22.56 11.98 -2.59
CA GLY A 440 21.47 12.56 -3.36
C GLY A 440 21.02 11.65 -4.49
N VAL A 441 19.90 12.02 -5.09
CA VAL A 441 19.28 11.34 -6.22
C VAL A 441 18.96 12.38 -7.28
N ASP A 442 19.43 12.13 -8.49
CA ASP A 442 19.10 12.91 -9.68
C ASP A 442 18.00 12.17 -10.46
N VAL A 443 16.89 12.87 -10.71
CA VAL A 443 15.84 12.44 -11.63
C VAL A 443 16.14 13.05 -12.99
N ARG A 444 16.62 12.20 -13.91
CA ARG A 444 16.90 12.58 -15.29
C ARG A 444 15.58 12.59 -16.07
N LEU A 445 15.22 13.73 -16.63
CA LEU A 445 13.97 13.98 -17.36
C LEU A 445 14.32 14.15 -18.85
N GLY A 446 14.23 13.06 -19.60
CA GLY A 446 14.67 12.97 -21.00
C GLY A 446 13.56 13.20 -22.02
N GLU A 447 13.62 12.50 -23.16
CA GLU A 447 12.63 12.53 -24.24
C GLU A 447 11.17 12.53 -23.71
N GLY A 448 10.32 13.36 -24.30
CA GLY A 448 8.89 13.41 -23.96
C GLY A 448 8.52 13.97 -22.58
N THR A 449 9.48 14.32 -21.72
CA THR A 449 9.19 15.01 -20.45
C THR A 449 9.21 16.53 -20.67
N ARG A 450 8.14 17.24 -20.29
CA ARG A 450 8.06 18.71 -20.47
C ARG A 450 7.63 19.40 -19.19
N TYR A 451 7.03 18.64 -18.28
CA TYR A 451 6.53 19.11 -17.01
C TYR A 451 6.97 18.14 -15.92
N VAL A 452 7.01 18.63 -14.68
CA VAL A 452 7.24 17.79 -13.50
C VAL A 452 6.27 18.21 -12.39
N GLN A 453 5.63 17.23 -11.74
CA GLN A 453 4.89 17.45 -10.50
C GLN A 453 5.84 17.21 -9.35
N ILE A 454 5.89 18.13 -8.39
CA ILE A 454 6.54 17.91 -7.10
C ILE A 454 5.46 17.84 -6.03
N TYR A 455 5.35 16.68 -5.38
CA TYR A 455 4.39 16.44 -4.32
C TYR A 455 5.07 15.93 -3.05
N THR A 456 4.96 16.68 -1.95
CA THR A 456 5.61 16.36 -0.66
C THR A 456 4.78 15.47 0.24
N GLY A 457 3.65 14.92 -0.22
CA GLY A 457 2.89 13.96 0.58
C GLY A 457 2.05 14.59 1.69
N ASP A 458 1.81 15.90 1.68
CA ASP A 458 1.14 16.61 2.79
C ASP A 458 -0.30 16.16 3.03
N THR A 459 -1.01 15.77 1.97
CA THR A 459 -2.40 15.30 2.06
C THR A 459 -2.49 13.81 2.37
N LEU A 460 -1.36 13.11 2.58
CA LEU A 460 -1.35 11.71 2.98
C LEU A 460 -1.70 11.54 4.47
N PRO A 461 -2.09 10.32 4.89
CA PRO A 461 -2.21 9.97 6.31
C PRO A 461 -0.93 10.30 7.07
N GLU A 462 -1.05 10.59 8.36
CA GLU A 462 0.08 11.04 9.21
C GLU A 462 1.27 10.08 9.18
N THR A 463 1.02 8.77 9.10
CA THR A 463 2.04 7.70 9.00
C THR A 463 2.81 7.66 7.68
N GLU A 464 2.29 8.32 6.65
CA GLU A 464 2.88 8.39 5.30
C GLU A 464 3.33 9.81 4.92
N ARG A 465 2.87 10.82 5.66
CA ARG A 465 3.05 12.22 5.35
C ARG A 465 4.53 12.57 5.28
N ARG A 466 4.96 13.17 4.16
CA ARG A 466 6.30 13.75 3.98
C ARG A 466 7.48 12.79 4.16
N ARG A 467 7.26 11.47 4.14
CA ARG A 467 8.34 10.46 4.14
C ARG A 467 9.17 10.42 2.85
N GLY A 468 8.57 10.88 1.76
CA GLY A 468 9.19 10.99 0.45
C GLY A 468 8.61 12.12 -0.36
N VAL A 469 9.30 12.49 -1.43
CA VAL A 469 8.84 13.48 -2.41
C VAL A 469 8.50 12.76 -3.70
N ALA A 470 7.25 12.84 -4.13
CA ALA A 470 6.89 12.47 -5.48
C ALA A 470 7.49 13.47 -6.48
N VAL A 471 8.29 12.95 -7.41
CA VAL A 471 8.85 13.71 -8.53
C VAL A 471 8.31 13.07 -9.80
N GLU A 472 7.19 13.60 -10.30
CA GLU A 472 6.44 12.95 -11.36
C GLU A 472 6.84 13.52 -12.73
N PRO A 473 7.64 12.80 -13.55
CA PRO A 473 7.86 13.18 -14.93
C PRO A 473 6.53 13.19 -15.69
N MET A 474 6.23 14.24 -16.44
CA MET A 474 5.00 14.37 -17.22
C MET A 474 5.26 14.92 -18.63
N SER A 475 4.51 14.42 -19.61
CA SER A 475 4.52 14.94 -20.98
C SER A 475 3.65 16.18 -21.15
N CYS A 476 2.60 16.31 -20.36
CA CYS A 476 1.67 17.42 -20.35
C CYS A 476 1.34 17.85 -18.90
N PRO A 477 0.92 19.10 -18.67
CA PRO A 477 0.54 19.56 -17.34
C PRO A 477 -0.83 19.01 -16.93
N PRO A 478 -1.26 19.24 -15.67
CA PRO A 478 -2.62 18.94 -15.25
C PRO A 478 -3.65 19.61 -16.16
N ASP A 479 -4.81 18.97 -16.29
CA ASP A 479 -5.96 19.45 -17.06
C ASP A 479 -5.71 19.69 -18.55
N SER A 480 -4.71 19.01 -19.12
CA SER A 480 -4.27 19.20 -20.50
C SER A 480 -5.35 18.90 -21.55
N PHE A 481 -6.25 17.93 -21.32
CA PHE A 481 -7.32 17.62 -22.28
C PHE A 481 -8.37 18.74 -22.37
N ARG A 482 -8.54 19.55 -21.31
CA ARG A 482 -9.46 20.70 -21.29
C ARG A 482 -8.78 21.97 -21.78
N SER A 483 -7.57 22.21 -21.30
CA SER A 483 -6.81 23.42 -21.64
C SER A 483 -6.17 23.38 -23.03
N GLY A 484 -5.97 22.18 -23.59
CA GLY A 484 -5.20 21.96 -24.82
C GLY A 484 -3.68 22.17 -24.63
N LEU A 485 -3.21 22.50 -23.42
CA LEU A 485 -1.81 22.80 -23.17
C LEU A 485 -1.00 21.50 -23.10
N GLY A 486 -0.01 21.35 -23.98
CA GLY A 486 0.94 20.23 -23.98
C GLY A 486 0.33 18.84 -24.25
N VAL A 487 -0.98 18.76 -24.52
CA VAL A 487 -1.63 17.52 -24.94
C VAL A 487 -1.05 17.08 -26.28
N GLN A 488 -0.75 15.80 -26.41
CA GLN A 488 -0.35 15.22 -27.68
C GLN A 488 -1.59 14.70 -28.40
N VAL A 489 -1.61 14.81 -29.72
CA VAL A 489 -2.58 14.13 -30.56
C VAL A 489 -1.81 13.11 -31.38
N LEU A 490 -2.07 11.83 -31.12
CA LEU A 490 -1.45 10.74 -31.86
C LEU A 490 -2.34 10.39 -33.05
N GLU A 491 -1.85 10.59 -34.27
CA GLU A 491 -2.53 10.07 -35.46
C GLU A 491 -2.42 8.54 -35.50
N LYS A 492 -3.17 7.90 -36.40
CA LYS A 492 -3.11 6.45 -36.57
C LYS A 492 -1.67 5.99 -36.88
N GLY A 493 -1.14 5.11 -36.04
CA GLY A 493 0.23 4.58 -36.15
C GLY A 493 1.29 5.44 -35.48
N ASP A 494 0.97 6.67 -35.05
CA ASP A 494 1.91 7.54 -34.35
C ASP A 494 2.28 6.94 -33.00
N THR A 495 3.51 7.25 -32.60
CA THR A 495 4.10 6.85 -31.33
C THR A 495 4.58 8.07 -30.56
N HIS A 496 4.31 8.11 -29.27
CA HIS A 496 5.00 8.97 -28.32
C HIS A 496 5.83 8.15 -27.33
N VAL A 497 6.99 8.67 -26.92
CA VAL A 497 7.86 8.08 -25.90
C VAL A 497 8.14 9.11 -24.81
N LEU A 498 7.93 8.72 -23.55
CA LEU A 498 8.39 9.45 -22.37
C LEU A 498 9.54 8.67 -21.72
N ARG A 499 10.69 9.32 -21.49
CA ARG A 499 11.88 8.75 -20.86
C ARG A 499 12.28 9.53 -19.62
N TRP A 500 12.55 8.80 -18.55
CA TRP A 500 13.13 9.35 -17.34
C TRP A 500 14.01 8.31 -16.64
N GLY A 501 14.79 8.71 -15.65
CA GLY A 501 15.61 7.78 -14.89
C GLY A 501 16.07 8.33 -13.55
N LEU A 502 16.63 7.46 -12.71
CA LEU A 502 17.18 7.78 -11.41
C LEU A 502 18.68 7.51 -11.41
N THR A 503 19.46 8.47 -10.93
CA THR A 503 20.91 8.33 -10.71
C THR A 503 21.21 8.66 -9.25
N VAL A 504 21.70 7.68 -8.51
CA VAL A 504 22.14 7.87 -7.12
C VAL A 504 23.57 8.39 -7.11
N TRP A 505 23.83 9.41 -6.29
CA TRP A 505 25.17 9.94 -6.15
C TRP A 505 26.07 8.91 -5.49
N ARG A 506 27.22 8.65 -6.10
CA ARG A 506 28.24 7.79 -5.49
C ARG A 506 28.98 8.60 -4.44
N THR A 507 29.04 8.10 -3.22
CA THR A 507 30.05 8.55 -2.25
C THR A 507 31.42 8.15 -2.81
N THR A 508 32.21 9.13 -3.21
CA THR A 508 33.66 8.96 -3.49
C THR A 508 34.41 8.56 -2.25
#